data_AF-A0A2D6UFE0-F1
#
_entry.id   AF-A0A2D6UFE0-F1
#
_cell.length_a   1.000
_cell.length_b   1.000
_cell.length_c   1.000
_cell.angle_alpha   90.00
_cell.angle_beta   90.00
_cell.angle_gamma   90.00
#
_symmetry.space_group_name_H-M   'P 1'
#
loop_
_entity.id
_entity.type
_entity.pdbx_description
1 polymer ?
#
loop_
_entity_poly.entity_id
_entity_poly.type
_entity_poly.pdbx_seq_one_letter_code
_entity_poly.pdbx_strand_id
1 'polypeptide(L)'
;MSLMSCAEYLLTDFNLLWVTMTAENKSISHVIWDWNGTLVDDSEFCASVVSAVLEEWNLPVIDRLAYRRQFRFPVREFYEELGFSGGDSDYLRVCDSFIKKYRAGWRNCSLQNGAMEVLSTLQKRGVQQIMLSAGYQKDVEASLKHFRIDKFFTDILGQTNTRAEGKVVRGKEWFAQSGLIPDRAILVGDTNHDWEVAEALGVDCLLLTNGHQDMERLAALQPPKINELCEVLELFT
;
A
#
# COMPACT_ATOMS: atom_id res chain seq x y z
N MET A 1 -13.60 -23.21 -17.18
CA MET A 1 -12.14 -23.36 -16.97
C MET A 1 -11.48 -22.23 -17.72
N SER A 2 -11.09 -21.16 -17.01
CA SER A 2 -10.31 -20.07 -17.60
C SER A 2 -8.89 -20.57 -17.83
N LEU A 3 -8.36 -20.41 -19.05
CA LEU A 3 -6.95 -20.65 -19.34
C LEU A 3 -6.17 -19.46 -18.78
N MET A 4 -5.51 -19.65 -17.64
CA MET A 4 -4.53 -18.68 -17.15
C MET A 4 -3.45 -18.48 -18.21
N SER A 5 -3.03 -17.23 -18.41
CA SER A 5 -2.01 -16.89 -19.40
C SER A 5 -0.64 -17.45 -18.97
N CYS A 6 0.28 -17.68 -19.92
CA CYS A 6 1.65 -18.11 -19.58
C CYS A 6 2.36 -17.15 -18.61
N ALA A 7 2.01 -15.86 -18.62
CA ALA A 7 2.55 -14.89 -17.68
C ALA A 7 2.04 -15.14 -16.25
N GLU A 8 0.75 -15.45 -16.09
CA GLU A 8 0.16 -15.78 -14.79
C GLU A 8 0.77 -17.06 -14.20
N TYR A 9 0.99 -18.10 -15.02
CA TYR A 9 1.62 -19.36 -14.58
C TYR A 9 3.07 -19.17 -14.09
N LEU A 10 3.88 -18.42 -14.84
CA LEU A 10 5.29 -18.15 -14.46
C LEU A 10 5.39 -17.32 -13.19
N LEU A 11 4.42 -16.45 -12.94
CA LEU A 11 4.34 -15.64 -11.71
C LEU A 11 3.96 -16.51 -10.50
N THR A 12 2.98 -17.41 -10.62
CA THR A 12 2.65 -18.33 -9.51
C THR A 12 3.84 -19.21 -9.14
N ASP A 13 4.56 -19.76 -10.12
CA ASP A 13 5.72 -20.62 -9.82
C ASP A 13 6.88 -19.85 -9.18
N PHE A 14 7.15 -18.60 -9.62
CA PHE A 14 8.19 -17.76 -9.03
C PHE A 14 7.84 -17.32 -7.61
N ASN A 15 6.59 -16.91 -7.37
CA ASN A 15 6.11 -16.56 -6.04
C ASN A 15 6.20 -17.75 -5.10
N LEU A 16 5.75 -18.93 -5.52
CA LEU A 16 5.78 -20.14 -4.71
C LEU A 16 7.23 -20.51 -4.33
N LEU A 17 8.17 -20.39 -5.27
CA LEU A 17 9.59 -20.64 -5.01
C LEU A 17 10.16 -19.64 -4.00
N TRP A 18 9.85 -18.34 -4.17
CA TRP A 18 10.32 -17.28 -3.28
C TRP A 18 9.74 -17.43 -1.87
N VAL A 19 8.45 -17.72 -1.77
CA VAL A 19 7.76 -18.00 -0.49
C VAL A 19 8.44 -19.16 0.21
N THR A 20 8.67 -20.26 -0.50
CA THR A 20 9.32 -21.46 0.06
C THR A 20 10.74 -21.14 0.54
N MET A 21 11.54 -20.44 -0.26
CA MET A 21 12.92 -20.07 0.10
C MET A 21 12.99 -19.11 1.30
N THR A 22 12.01 -18.20 1.42
CA THR A 22 11.93 -17.22 2.50
C THR A 22 11.48 -17.89 3.80
N ALA A 23 10.45 -18.74 3.73
CA ALA A 23 9.94 -19.50 4.88
C ALA A 23 10.97 -20.52 5.41
N GLU A 24 11.74 -21.17 4.53
CA GLU A 24 12.78 -22.13 4.95
C GLU A 24 14.00 -21.50 5.62
N ASN A 25 14.30 -20.21 5.37
CA ASN A 25 15.52 -19.56 5.88
C ASN A 25 15.28 -18.43 6.91
N LYS A 26 14.06 -17.89 7.06
CA LYS A 26 13.76 -16.79 8.00
C LYS A 26 12.52 -17.06 8.83
N SER A 27 12.63 -16.93 10.15
CA SER A 27 11.49 -16.92 11.05
C SER A 27 10.84 -15.54 11.07
N ILE A 28 9.98 -15.27 10.07
CA ILE A 28 9.17 -14.05 10.03
C ILE A 28 8.17 -14.09 11.20
N SER A 29 8.09 -12.99 11.93
CA SER A 29 7.20 -12.85 13.10
C SER A 29 6.35 -11.59 13.07
N HIS A 30 6.61 -10.68 12.12
CA HIS A 30 5.92 -9.41 11.97
C HIS A 30 5.50 -9.19 10.52
N VAL A 31 4.31 -8.63 10.32
CA VAL A 31 3.86 -8.08 9.04
C VAL A 31 3.64 -6.58 9.18
N ILE A 32 4.25 -5.80 8.30
CA ILE A 32 4.06 -4.36 8.16
C ILE A 32 3.12 -4.15 6.97
N TRP A 33 1.97 -3.55 7.22
CA TRP A 33 0.93 -3.34 6.22
C TRP A 33 0.91 -1.88 5.77
N ASP A 34 0.88 -1.64 4.46
CA ASP A 34 0.35 -0.37 3.95
C ASP A 34 -1.20 -0.32 4.08
N TRP A 35 -1.75 0.88 3.97
CA TRP A 35 -3.20 1.10 4.06
C TRP A 35 -3.87 1.19 2.68
N ASN A 36 -3.61 2.28 1.95
CA ASN A 36 -4.32 2.66 0.72
C ASN A 36 -3.94 1.71 -0.42
N GLY A 37 -4.91 1.19 -1.16
CA GLY A 37 -4.68 0.18 -2.20
C GLY A 37 -4.28 -1.21 -1.68
N THR A 38 -3.72 -1.30 -0.47
CA THR A 38 -3.24 -2.57 0.12
C THR A 38 -4.25 -3.25 1.02
N LEU A 39 -4.76 -2.59 2.07
CA LEU A 39 -5.79 -3.16 2.96
C LEU A 39 -7.17 -2.59 2.67
N VAL A 40 -7.26 -1.30 2.32
CA VAL A 40 -8.48 -0.71 1.76
C VAL A 40 -8.42 -0.81 0.24
N ASP A 41 -9.51 -1.26 -0.39
CA ASP A 41 -9.68 -1.19 -1.84
C ASP A 41 -10.31 0.16 -2.18
N ASP A 42 -9.45 1.16 -2.37
CA ASP A 42 -9.84 2.52 -2.70
C ASP A 42 -9.23 3.02 -4.01
N SER A 43 -8.64 2.15 -4.83
CA SER A 43 -8.01 2.52 -6.11
C SER A 43 -8.99 3.21 -7.07
N GLU A 44 -10.21 2.69 -7.20
CA GLU A 44 -11.30 3.28 -8.00
C GLU A 44 -11.74 4.63 -7.43
N PHE A 45 -11.90 4.71 -6.10
CA PHE A 45 -12.31 5.94 -5.45
C PHE A 45 -11.24 7.03 -5.59
N CYS A 46 -9.97 6.71 -5.38
CA CYS A 46 -8.85 7.61 -5.60
C CYS A 46 -8.77 8.09 -7.05
N ALA A 47 -8.97 7.23 -8.04
CA ALA A 47 -9.06 7.64 -9.44
C ALA A 47 -10.20 8.66 -9.66
N SER A 48 -11.37 8.42 -9.08
CA SER A 48 -12.51 9.34 -9.17
C SER A 48 -12.22 10.70 -8.50
N VAL A 49 -11.49 10.69 -7.38
CA VAL A 49 -11.09 11.92 -6.67
C VAL A 49 -10.04 12.68 -7.46
N VAL A 50 -9.03 12.01 -8.01
CA VAL A 50 -8.04 12.63 -8.90
C VAL A 50 -8.72 13.26 -10.10
N SER A 51 -9.63 12.53 -10.75
CA SER A 51 -10.41 13.01 -11.89
C SER A 51 -11.19 14.28 -11.55
N ALA A 52 -11.88 14.32 -10.41
CA ALA A 52 -12.58 15.52 -9.93
C ALA A 52 -11.62 16.69 -9.59
N VAL A 53 -10.41 16.41 -9.12
CA VAL A 53 -9.39 17.45 -8.90
C VAL A 53 -8.90 17.99 -10.24
N LEU A 54 -8.65 17.15 -11.25
CA LEU A 54 -8.24 17.61 -12.58
C LEU A 54 -9.30 18.52 -13.21
N GLU A 55 -10.58 18.17 -13.06
CA GLU A 55 -11.69 18.99 -13.55
C GLU A 55 -11.70 20.39 -12.92
N GLU A 56 -11.45 20.53 -11.62
CA GLU A 56 -11.34 21.83 -10.95
C GLU A 56 -10.23 22.73 -11.50
N TRP A 57 -9.19 22.12 -12.08
CA TRP A 57 -8.06 22.81 -12.69
C TRP A 57 -8.18 22.92 -14.21
N ASN A 58 -9.33 22.57 -14.79
CA ASN A 58 -9.57 22.54 -16.24
C ASN A 58 -8.57 21.64 -17.00
N LEU A 59 -8.12 20.56 -16.35
CA LEU A 59 -7.25 19.55 -16.95
C LEU A 59 -8.07 18.35 -17.46
N PRO A 60 -7.56 17.58 -18.43
CA PRO A 60 -8.22 16.36 -18.90
C PRO A 60 -8.43 15.37 -17.75
N VAL A 61 -9.66 14.88 -17.60
CA VAL A 61 -10.00 13.84 -16.65
C VAL A 61 -9.42 12.47 -17.06
N ILE A 62 -9.17 11.61 -16.08
CA ILE A 62 -8.66 10.24 -16.30
C ILE A 62 -9.60 9.21 -15.67
N ASP A 63 -9.61 8.01 -16.26
CA ASP A 63 -10.27 6.84 -15.68
C ASP A 63 -9.32 6.07 -14.73
N ARG A 64 -9.83 5.02 -14.09
CA ARG A 64 -9.01 4.17 -13.19
C ARG A 64 -7.83 3.51 -13.90
N LEU A 65 -7.97 3.10 -15.16
CA LEU A 65 -6.88 2.43 -15.88
C LEU A 65 -5.73 3.40 -16.15
N ALA A 66 -6.03 4.61 -16.61
CA ALA A 66 -5.06 5.67 -16.80
C ALA A 66 -4.44 6.12 -15.47
N TYR A 67 -5.25 6.25 -14.42
CA TYR A 67 -4.78 6.52 -13.06
C TYR A 67 -3.74 5.47 -12.62
N ARG A 68 -4.06 4.17 -12.69
CA ARG A 68 -3.15 3.11 -12.22
C ARG A 68 -1.85 3.01 -13.01
N ARG A 69 -1.88 3.32 -14.31
CA ARG A 69 -0.69 3.37 -15.17
C ARG A 69 0.26 4.51 -14.82
N GLN A 70 -0.30 5.66 -14.45
CA GLN A 70 0.45 6.89 -14.27
C GLN A 70 0.82 7.14 -12.80
N PHE A 71 0.01 6.66 -11.86
CA PHE A 71 0.20 6.90 -10.43
C PHE A 71 1.60 6.51 -9.97
N ARG A 72 2.25 7.45 -9.27
CA ARG A 72 3.61 7.30 -8.78
C ARG A 72 3.91 8.25 -7.63
N PHE A 73 5.03 7.96 -7.00
CA PHE A 73 5.69 8.86 -6.08
C PHE A 73 6.95 9.44 -6.73
N PRO A 74 7.30 10.71 -6.45
CA PRO A 74 6.53 11.70 -5.68
C PRO A 74 5.19 12.10 -6.35
N VAL A 75 4.14 12.30 -5.54
CA VAL A 75 2.77 12.63 -6.04
C VAL A 75 2.74 13.93 -6.86
N ARG A 76 3.67 14.85 -6.62
CA ARG A 76 3.84 16.05 -7.45
C ARG A 76 4.10 15.69 -8.91
N GLU A 77 5.05 14.81 -9.16
CA GLU A 77 5.43 14.42 -10.51
C GLU A 77 4.30 13.69 -11.24
N PHE A 78 3.42 13.01 -10.49
CA PHE A 78 2.20 12.42 -11.03
C PHE A 78 1.22 13.50 -11.54
N TYR A 79 0.97 14.56 -10.75
CA TYR A 79 0.12 15.66 -11.22
C TYR A 79 0.76 16.44 -12.37
N GLU A 80 2.08 16.63 -12.36
CA GLU A 80 2.81 17.28 -13.45
C GLU A 80 2.65 16.53 -14.78
N GLU A 81 2.69 15.19 -14.77
CA GLU A 81 2.41 14.37 -15.95
C GLU A 81 0.97 14.47 -16.45
N LEU A 82 0.03 14.73 -15.55
CA LEU A 82 -1.37 15.00 -15.89
C LEU A 82 -1.58 16.43 -16.45
N GLY A 83 -0.51 17.20 -16.63
CA GLY A 83 -0.54 18.54 -17.21
C GLY A 83 -0.61 19.67 -16.19
N PHE A 84 -0.52 19.37 -14.88
CA PHE A 84 -0.43 20.40 -13.86
C PHE A 84 0.92 21.12 -13.95
N SER A 85 0.91 22.46 -13.98
CA SER A 85 2.13 23.29 -14.11
C SER A 85 2.22 24.40 -13.07
N GLY A 86 1.43 24.31 -12.00
CA GLY A 86 1.39 25.30 -10.93
C GLY A 86 2.60 25.24 -9.99
N GLY A 87 2.87 26.36 -9.30
CA GLY A 87 3.92 26.44 -8.29
C GLY A 87 3.56 25.75 -6.97
N ASP A 88 4.40 25.87 -5.94
CA ASP A 88 4.18 25.22 -4.64
C ASP A 88 2.83 25.54 -4.00
N SER A 89 2.40 26.81 -4.04
CA SER A 89 1.10 27.19 -3.50
C SER A 89 -0.06 26.52 -4.24
N ASP A 90 0.08 26.25 -5.53
CA ASP A 90 -0.95 25.60 -6.34
C ASP A 90 -0.97 24.10 -6.07
N TYR A 91 0.21 23.50 -5.96
CA TYR A 91 0.35 22.10 -5.59
C TYR A 91 -0.27 21.80 -4.21
N LEU A 92 -0.05 22.69 -3.23
CA LEU A 92 -0.72 22.57 -1.93
C LEU A 92 -2.25 22.62 -2.05
N ARG A 93 -2.80 23.48 -2.93
CA ARG A 93 -4.25 23.53 -3.20
C ARG A 93 -4.77 22.25 -3.87
N VAL A 94 -3.99 21.64 -4.77
CA VAL A 94 -4.29 20.32 -5.35
C VAL A 94 -4.34 19.25 -4.27
N CYS A 95 -3.33 19.18 -3.40
CA CYS A 95 -3.28 18.23 -2.28
C CYS A 95 -4.47 18.43 -1.32
N ASP A 96 -4.76 19.68 -0.93
CA ASP A 96 -5.89 20.00 -0.05
C ASP A 96 -7.23 19.61 -0.67
N SER A 97 -7.40 19.83 -1.98
CA SER A 97 -8.60 19.43 -2.70
C SER A 97 -8.78 17.91 -2.73
N PHE A 98 -7.71 17.17 -3.01
CA PHE A 98 -7.69 15.71 -2.94
C PHE A 98 -8.07 15.21 -1.54
N ILE A 99 -7.37 15.70 -0.49
CA ILE A 99 -7.60 15.30 0.89
C ILE A 99 -9.04 15.57 1.32
N LYS A 100 -9.60 16.74 0.97
CA LYS A 100 -10.98 17.10 1.29
C LYS A 100 -11.98 16.14 0.64
N LYS A 101 -11.80 15.83 -0.64
CA LYS A 101 -12.69 14.90 -1.38
C LYS A 101 -12.57 13.47 -0.88
N TYR A 102 -11.34 13.01 -0.64
CA TYR A 102 -11.09 11.68 -0.10
C TYR A 102 -11.74 11.52 1.29
N ARG A 103 -11.56 12.51 2.19
CA ARG A 103 -12.19 12.54 3.52
C ARG A 103 -13.71 12.46 3.48
N ALA A 104 -14.34 12.97 2.42
CA ALA A 104 -15.79 12.95 2.24
C ALA A 104 -16.34 11.58 1.81
N GLY A 105 -15.53 10.71 1.21
CA GLY A 105 -16.03 9.47 0.58
C GLY A 105 -15.38 8.16 1.02
N TRP A 106 -14.22 8.16 1.70
CA TRP A 106 -13.47 6.93 2.02
C TRP A 106 -14.27 5.87 2.80
N ARG A 107 -15.29 6.29 3.56
CA ARG A 107 -16.16 5.37 4.33
C ARG A 107 -16.98 4.44 3.45
N ASN A 108 -17.14 4.76 2.17
CA ASN A 108 -17.86 3.97 1.17
C ASN A 108 -16.93 2.96 0.47
N CYS A 109 -15.62 3.01 0.70
CA CYS A 109 -14.69 2.00 0.23
C CYS A 109 -14.88 0.69 1.00
N SER A 110 -14.34 -0.39 0.45
CA SER A 110 -14.31 -1.71 1.07
C SER A 110 -12.89 -2.09 1.46
N LEU A 111 -12.72 -3.12 2.29
CA LEU A 111 -11.42 -3.76 2.44
C LEU A 111 -11.11 -4.59 1.19
N GLN A 112 -9.81 -4.77 0.89
CA GLN A 112 -9.36 -5.71 -0.13
C GLN A 112 -9.84 -7.13 0.19
N ASN A 113 -10.07 -7.92 -0.87
CA ASN A 113 -10.46 -9.31 -0.72
C ASN A 113 -9.41 -10.08 0.11
N GLY A 114 -9.89 -10.87 1.07
CA GLY A 114 -9.03 -11.63 1.98
C GLY A 114 -8.44 -10.84 3.16
N ALA A 115 -8.59 -9.50 3.22
CA ALA A 115 -7.99 -8.68 4.29
C ALA A 115 -8.38 -9.14 5.71
N MET A 116 -9.68 -9.31 5.98
CA MET A 116 -10.15 -9.75 7.30
C MET A 116 -9.63 -11.16 7.65
N GLU A 117 -9.58 -12.05 6.65
CA GLU A 117 -9.14 -13.43 6.83
C GLU A 117 -7.65 -13.49 7.19
N VAL A 118 -6.80 -12.82 6.40
CA VAL A 118 -5.34 -12.79 6.65
C VAL A 118 -5.04 -12.17 8.00
N LEU A 119 -5.63 -11.00 8.32
CA LEU A 119 -5.37 -10.29 9.58
C LEU A 119 -5.74 -11.15 10.79
N SER A 120 -6.90 -11.83 10.73
CA SER A 120 -7.37 -12.69 11.81
C SER A 120 -6.54 -13.97 11.95
N THR A 121 -6.07 -14.53 10.84
CA THR A 121 -5.29 -15.76 10.84
C THR A 121 -3.88 -15.52 11.35
N LEU A 122 -3.23 -14.44 10.93
CA LEU A 122 -1.92 -14.02 11.45
C LEU A 122 -1.97 -13.78 12.96
N GLN A 123 -3.02 -13.10 13.46
CA GLN A 123 -3.21 -12.90 14.90
C GLN A 123 -3.32 -14.24 15.66
N LYS A 124 -4.09 -15.22 15.14
CA LYS A 124 -4.20 -16.55 15.74
C LYS A 124 -2.87 -17.31 15.74
N ARG A 125 -2.01 -17.07 14.75
CA ARG A 125 -0.65 -17.63 14.66
C ARG A 125 0.38 -16.88 15.52
N GLY A 126 -0.04 -15.83 16.23
CA GLY A 126 0.85 -15.02 17.09
C GLY A 126 1.76 -14.06 16.32
N VAL A 127 1.52 -13.87 15.02
CA VAL A 127 2.26 -12.93 14.18
C VAL A 127 1.82 -11.51 14.52
N GLN A 128 2.78 -10.65 14.84
CA GLN A 128 2.53 -9.24 15.15
C GLN A 128 2.27 -8.45 13.87
N GLN A 129 1.39 -7.46 13.93
CA GLN A 129 0.97 -6.72 12.74
C GLN A 129 1.06 -5.22 13.00
N ILE A 130 1.71 -4.51 12.08
CA ILE A 130 1.99 -3.08 12.18
C ILE A 130 1.36 -2.40 10.99
N MET A 131 0.63 -1.32 11.22
CA MET A 131 0.17 -0.45 10.14
C MET A 131 1.22 0.63 9.89
N LEU A 132 1.70 0.78 8.65
CA LEU A 132 2.61 1.85 8.24
C LEU A 132 2.03 2.54 7.01
N SER A 133 1.47 3.74 7.20
CA SER A 133 0.73 4.45 6.16
C SER A 133 1.29 5.86 5.93
N ALA A 134 1.21 6.32 4.68
CA ALA A 134 1.43 7.72 4.34
C ALA A 134 0.23 8.61 4.72
N GLY A 135 -0.89 8.06 5.18
CA GLY A 135 -2.03 8.83 5.67
C GLY A 135 -1.76 9.55 6.99
N TYR A 136 -2.52 10.61 7.27
CA TYR A 136 -2.47 11.26 8.58
C TYR A 136 -2.89 10.28 9.68
N GLN A 137 -2.14 10.24 10.78
CA GLN A 137 -2.34 9.31 11.92
C GLN A 137 -3.82 9.17 12.31
N LYS A 138 -4.49 10.30 12.55
CA LYS A 138 -5.90 10.32 12.98
C LYS A 138 -6.87 9.80 11.91
N ASP A 139 -6.57 10.02 10.64
CA ASP A 139 -7.40 9.54 9.54
C ASP A 139 -7.27 8.02 9.39
N VAL A 140 -6.04 7.50 9.47
CA VAL A 140 -5.76 6.05 9.43
C VAL A 140 -6.43 5.35 10.62
N GLU A 141 -6.23 5.85 11.84
CA GLU A 141 -6.88 5.28 13.04
C GLU A 141 -8.41 5.29 12.95
N ALA A 142 -9.00 6.39 12.46
CA ALA A 142 -10.44 6.47 12.25
C ALA A 142 -10.93 5.46 11.19
N SER A 143 -10.13 5.24 10.16
CA SER A 143 -10.43 4.28 9.09
C SER A 143 -10.38 2.84 9.57
N LEU A 144 -9.31 2.45 10.27
CA LEU A 144 -9.18 1.11 10.85
C LEU A 144 -10.32 0.77 11.82
N LYS A 145 -10.76 1.75 12.63
CA LYS A 145 -11.92 1.61 13.53
C LYS A 145 -13.23 1.45 12.77
N HIS A 146 -13.44 2.23 11.69
CA HIS A 146 -14.63 2.12 10.85
C HIS A 146 -14.76 0.72 10.24
N PHE A 147 -13.65 0.17 9.74
CA PHE A 147 -13.58 -1.19 9.20
C PHE A 147 -13.46 -2.30 10.26
N ARG A 148 -13.36 -1.94 11.55
CA ARG A 148 -13.28 -2.85 12.71
C ARG A 148 -12.07 -3.80 12.69
N ILE A 149 -10.96 -3.31 12.15
CA ILE A 149 -9.70 -4.06 12.02
C ILE A 149 -8.57 -3.48 12.89
N ASP A 150 -8.81 -2.35 13.58
CA ASP A 150 -7.86 -1.69 14.48
C ASP A 150 -7.27 -2.64 15.52
N LYS A 151 -8.09 -3.56 16.05
CA LYS A 151 -7.69 -4.60 17.02
C LYS A 151 -6.62 -5.59 16.55
N PHE A 152 -6.32 -5.65 15.25
CA PHE A 152 -5.30 -6.57 14.72
C PHE A 152 -3.89 -5.99 14.80
N PHE A 153 -3.77 -4.66 14.92
CA PHE A 153 -2.49 -3.97 14.87
C PHE A 153 -1.95 -3.69 16.26
N THR A 154 -0.69 -4.00 16.51
CA THR A 154 -0.03 -3.58 17.76
C THR A 154 0.38 -2.12 17.73
N ASP A 155 0.78 -1.64 16.56
CA ASP A 155 1.14 -0.25 16.32
C ASP A 155 0.51 0.28 15.03
N ILE A 156 0.10 1.54 15.06
CA ILE A 156 -0.42 2.28 13.90
C ILE A 156 0.48 3.48 13.67
N LEU A 157 1.18 3.48 12.55
CA LEU A 157 2.20 4.45 12.18
C LEU A 157 1.72 5.25 10.95
N GLY A 158 0.97 6.31 11.21
CA GLY A 158 0.66 7.34 10.22
C GLY A 158 1.59 8.55 10.33
N GLN A 159 1.35 9.53 9.47
CA GLN A 159 2.04 10.82 9.51
C GLN A 159 1.48 11.73 10.62
N THR A 160 2.37 12.37 11.37
CA THR A 160 2.03 13.23 12.52
C THR A 160 2.11 14.73 12.20
N ASN A 161 2.88 15.13 11.19
CA ASN A 161 3.09 16.53 10.79
C ASN A 161 2.97 16.70 9.27
N THR A 162 2.77 17.94 8.80
CA THR A 162 2.80 18.31 7.37
C THR A 162 4.20 18.30 6.76
N ARG A 163 5.24 18.17 7.60
CA ARG A 163 6.61 17.88 7.14
C ARG A 163 6.72 16.38 6.93
N ALA A 164 6.90 16.03 5.66
CA ALA A 164 7.04 14.69 5.11
C ALA A 164 8.24 13.92 5.69
N GLU A 165 8.14 13.51 6.96
CA GLU A 165 9.06 12.49 7.49
C GLU A 165 8.81 11.15 6.77
N GLY A 166 7.60 10.95 6.21
CA GLY A 166 7.31 9.85 5.30
C GLY A 166 7.35 8.47 5.99
N LYS A 167 6.93 7.43 5.27
CA LYS A 167 6.90 6.05 5.80
C LYS A 167 8.29 5.58 6.26
N VAL A 168 9.36 5.98 5.55
CA VAL A 168 10.73 5.58 5.87
C VAL A 168 11.17 6.04 7.26
N VAL A 169 10.98 7.31 7.61
CA VAL A 169 11.40 7.81 8.93
C VAL A 169 10.57 7.15 10.02
N ARG A 170 9.25 7.09 9.87
CA ARG A 170 8.35 6.47 10.84
C ARG A 170 8.69 4.98 11.07
N GLY A 171 8.99 4.26 10.00
CA GLY A 171 9.44 2.87 10.09
C GLY A 171 10.77 2.73 10.81
N LYS A 172 11.78 3.56 10.48
CA LYS A 172 13.11 3.53 11.14
C LYS A 172 13.01 3.85 12.63
N GLU A 173 12.22 4.84 13.00
CA GLU A 173 11.95 5.18 14.40
C GLU A 173 11.32 4.01 15.15
N TRP A 174 10.31 3.37 14.56
CA TRP A 174 9.65 2.21 15.17
C TRP A 174 10.61 1.03 15.33
N PHE A 175 11.42 0.69 14.31
CA PHE A 175 12.43 -0.36 14.42
C PHE A 175 13.45 -0.09 15.53
N ALA A 176 13.93 1.15 15.63
CA ALA A 176 14.87 1.55 16.67
C ALA A 176 14.27 1.43 18.09
N GLN A 177 12.96 1.70 18.24
CA GLN A 177 12.26 1.62 19.52
C GLN A 177 11.84 0.19 19.89
N SER A 178 11.39 -0.60 18.91
CA SER A 178 10.89 -1.97 19.14
C SER A 178 12.03 -2.97 19.37
N GLY A 179 13.22 -2.69 18.85
CA GLY A 179 14.35 -3.63 18.87
C GLY A 179 14.14 -4.83 17.95
N LEU A 180 13.14 -4.78 17.06
CA LEU A 180 12.91 -5.83 16.07
C LEU A 180 14.06 -5.88 15.06
N ILE A 181 14.49 -7.09 14.73
CA ILE A 181 15.45 -7.31 13.63
C ILE A 181 14.68 -7.25 12.31
N PRO A 182 15.08 -6.40 11.33
CA PRO A 182 14.38 -6.26 10.05
C PRO A 182 14.09 -7.58 9.31
N ASP A 183 15.02 -8.55 9.35
CA ASP A 183 14.84 -9.89 8.76
C ASP A 183 13.66 -10.70 9.32
N ARG A 184 13.06 -10.28 10.43
CA ARG A 184 11.87 -10.91 11.03
C ARG A 184 10.57 -10.23 10.64
N ALA A 185 10.62 -9.23 9.78
CA ALA A 185 9.48 -8.48 9.28
C ALA A 185 9.39 -8.57 7.77
N ILE A 186 8.17 -8.49 7.27
CA ILE A 186 7.87 -8.32 5.85
C ILE A 186 6.91 -7.15 5.67
N LEU A 187 7.14 -6.33 4.64
CA LEU A 187 6.24 -5.26 4.25
C LEU A 187 5.31 -5.72 3.12
N VAL A 188 4.01 -5.55 3.30
CA VAL A 188 3.01 -5.78 2.25
C VAL A 188 2.47 -4.42 1.80
N GLY A 189 2.58 -4.12 0.52
CA GLY A 189 2.16 -2.86 -0.11
C GLY A 189 1.62 -3.09 -1.52
N ASP A 190 1.38 -2.03 -2.28
CA ASP A 190 0.81 -2.12 -3.64
C ASP A 190 1.52 -1.20 -4.65
N THR A 191 2.58 -0.51 -4.25
CA THR A 191 3.30 0.45 -5.08
C THR A 191 4.82 0.27 -5.03
N ASN A 192 5.53 0.86 -6.00
CA ASN A 192 6.99 0.99 -5.96
C ASN A 192 7.49 1.70 -4.70
N HIS A 193 6.69 2.63 -4.15
CA HIS A 193 7.07 3.34 -2.94
C HIS A 193 7.09 2.43 -1.71
N ASP A 194 6.21 1.42 -1.66
CA ASP A 194 6.24 0.41 -0.60
C ASP A 194 7.51 -0.43 -0.66
N TRP A 195 7.97 -0.75 -1.87
CA TRP A 195 9.25 -1.42 -2.07
C TRP A 195 10.43 -0.53 -1.65
N GLU A 196 10.45 0.74 -2.06
CA GLU A 196 11.48 1.70 -1.63
C GLU A 196 11.54 1.84 -0.10
N VAL A 197 10.37 1.84 0.56
CA VAL A 197 10.26 1.83 2.02
C VAL A 197 10.83 0.54 2.58
N ALA A 198 10.47 -0.62 2.02
CA ALA A 198 10.98 -1.91 2.47
C ALA A 198 12.51 -1.99 2.37
N GLU A 199 13.09 -1.55 1.25
CA GLU A 199 14.54 -1.47 1.06
C GLU A 199 15.21 -0.55 2.09
N ALA A 200 14.61 0.64 2.32
CA ALA A 200 15.14 1.60 3.29
C ALA A 200 15.06 1.11 4.74
N LEU A 201 14.15 0.18 5.04
CA LEU A 201 13.99 -0.48 6.34
C LEU A 201 14.79 -1.78 6.46
N GLY A 202 15.28 -2.33 5.34
CA GLY A 202 15.97 -3.62 5.29
C GLY A 202 15.04 -4.81 5.54
N VAL A 203 13.78 -4.71 5.14
CA VAL A 203 12.77 -5.79 5.27
C VAL A 203 12.43 -6.38 3.90
N ASP A 204 11.97 -7.63 3.89
CA ASP A 204 11.42 -8.24 2.67
C ASP A 204 10.10 -7.56 2.27
N CYS A 205 9.66 -7.70 1.02
CA CYS A 205 8.46 -7.03 0.49
C CYS A 205 7.58 -7.95 -0.36
N LEU A 206 6.26 -7.82 -0.25
CA LEU A 206 5.25 -8.36 -1.17
C LEU A 206 4.42 -7.21 -1.74
N LEU A 207 4.14 -7.27 -3.05
CA LEU A 207 3.35 -6.25 -3.73
C LEU A 207 2.00 -6.80 -4.23
N LEU A 208 0.90 -6.22 -3.76
CA LEU A 208 -0.46 -6.54 -4.19
C LEU A 208 -0.75 -5.93 -5.56
N THR A 209 -1.23 -6.75 -6.50
CA THR A 209 -1.42 -6.35 -7.90
C THR A 209 -2.72 -5.61 -8.18
N ASN A 210 -3.66 -5.56 -7.23
CA ASN A 210 -4.97 -4.93 -7.40
C ASN A 210 -5.11 -3.53 -6.75
N GLY A 211 -3.99 -2.92 -6.32
CA GLY A 211 -3.98 -1.59 -5.72
C GLY A 211 -3.90 -0.43 -6.72
N HIS A 212 -3.13 0.59 -6.36
CA HIS A 212 -2.96 1.86 -7.06
C HIS A 212 -2.04 1.80 -8.28
N GLN A 213 -1.16 0.81 -8.39
CA GLN A 213 -0.34 0.61 -9.59
C GLN A 213 -0.79 -0.61 -10.38
N ASP A 214 -0.53 -0.59 -11.70
CA ASP A 214 -0.85 -1.70 -12.57
C ASP A 214 0.28 -2.74 -12.63
N MET A 215 -0.05 -3.90 -13.21
CA MET A 215 0.89 -5.01 -13.28
C MET A 215 2.12 -4.69 -14.15
N GLU A 216 1.97 -3.85 -15.18
CA GLU A 216 3.11 -3.46 -16.03
C GLU A 216 4.18 -2.74 -15.22
N ARG A 217 3.78 -1.80 -14.36
CA ARG A 217 4.69 -1.10 -13.45
C ARG A 217 5.26 -2.02 -12.38
N LEU A 218 4.41 -2.84 -11.75
CA LEU A 218 4.87 -3.75 -10.68
C LEU A 218 5.84 -4.81 -11.22
N ALA A 219 5.62 -5.34 -12.42
CA ALA A 219 6.48 -6.36 -13.04
C ALA A 219 7.94 -5.91 -13.21
N ALA A 220 8.20 -4.61 -13.33
CA ALA A 220 9.54 -4.05 -13.42
C ALA A 220 10.29 -4.04 -12.07
N LEU A 221 9.61 -4.29 -10.95
CA LEU A 221 10.17 -4.27 -9.60
C LEU A 221 10.65 -5.66 -9.19
N GLN A 222 11.62 -5.74 -8.27
CA GLN A 222 12.15 -7.02 -7.79
C GLN A 222 11.23 -7.84 -6.87
N PRO A 223 10.43 -7.23 -5.95
CA PRO A 223 9.63 -8.01 -5.00
C PRO A 223 8.66 -8.98 -5.69
N PRO A 224 8.32 -10.12 -5.05
CA PRO A 224 7.20 -10.98 -5.46
C PRO A 224 5.86 -10.22 -5.47
N LYS A 225 4.93 -10.69 -6.30
CA LYS A 225 3.62 -10.06 -6.51
C LYS A 225 2.52 -11.00 -6.06
N ILE A 226 1.58 -10.54 -5.25
CA ILE A 226 0.41 -11.33 -4.85
C ILE A 226 -0.85 -10.74 -5.48
N ASN A 227 -1.82 -11.60 -5.82
CA ASN A 227 -3.10 -11.17 -6.36
C ASN A 227 -4.15 -10.98 -5.26
N GLU A 228 -4.05 -11.80 -4.21
CA GLU A 228 -4.92 -11.76 -3.05
C GLU A 228 -4.12 -11.68 -1.75
N LEU A 229 -4.66 -10.99 -0.75
CA LEU A 229 -3.98 -10.83 0.53
C LEU A 229 -3.82 -12.13 1.32
N CYS A 230 -4.63 -13.15 1.03
CA CYS A 230 -4.54 -14.45 1.69
C CYS A 230 -3.22 -15.19 1.35
N GLU A 231 -2.59 -14.89 0.21
CA GLU A 231 -1.30 -15.46 -0.20
C GLU A 231 -0.17 -15.10 0.77
N VAL A 232 -0.30 -14.00 1.54
CA VAL A 232 0.64 -13.65 2.62
C VAL A 232 0.74 -14.78 3.67
N LEU A 233 -0.31 -15.57 3.86
CA LEU A 233 -0.33 -16.67 4.85
C LEU A 233 0.61 -17.82 4.49
N GLU A 234 1.03 -17.93 3.23
CA GLU A 234 1.95 -18.96 2.74
C GLU A 234 3.36 -18.78 3.32
N LEU A 235 3.70 -17.56 3.78
CA LEU A 235 4.96 -17.29 4.48
C LEU A 235 5.00 -17.77 5.93
N PHE A 236 3.84 -18.18 6.47
CA PHE A 236 3.66 -18.51 7.89
C PHE A 236 3.10 -19.91 8.09
N THR A 237 3.33 -20.82 7.14
CA THR A 237 2.91 -22.24 7.20
C THR A 237 3.91 -23.09 7.96
#